data_AF-X1Q4Z8-F1
#
_entry.id   AF-X1Q4Z8-F1
#
_cell.length_a   1.000
_cell.length_b   1.000
_cell.length_c   1.000
_cell.angle_alpha   90.00
_cell.angle_beta   90.00
_cell.angle_gamma   90.00
#
_symmetry.space_group_name_H-M   'P 1'
#
loop_
_entity.id
_entity.type
_entity.pdbx_description
1 polymer ?
#
loop_
_entity_poly.entity_id
_entity_poly.type
_entity_poly.pdbx_seq_one_letter_code
_entity_poly.pdbx_strand_id
1 'polypeptide(L)'
;MKVPLKWLQEYVDIILPPTELANRLTMAGTEVKGIQAIGDGWENIVVGQIVAVNPHPNADRLSLTTIDLGTEQPTVVCGAPNLRLGDKVAFAYVGAQLI
;
A
#
# COMPACT_ATOMS: atom_id res chain seq x y z
N MET A 1 11.79 -2.43 17.23
CA MET A 1 11.94 -1.47 16.11
C MET A 1 11.70 -2.24 14.81
N LYS A 2 11.02 -1.63 13.81
CA LYS A 2 10.90 -2.20 12.46
C LYS A 2 11.73 -1.33 11.52
N VAL A 3 12.46 -1.95 10.60
CA VAL A 3 13.34 -1.27 9.64
C VAL A 3 13.12 -1.89 8.25
N PRO A 4 12.87 -1.09 7.20
CA PRO A 4 12.81 -1.59 5.83
C PRO A 4 14.20 -2.09 5.39
N LEU A 5 14.28 -3.33 4.92
CA LEU A 5 15.55 -3.91 4.48
C LEU A 5 16.18 -3.12 3.32
N LYS A 6 15.35 -2.65 2.38
CA LYS A 6 15.79 -1.83 1.26
C LYS A 6 16.45 -0.52 1.70
N TRP A 7 15.93 0.11 2.75
CA TRP A 7 16.54 1.32 3.29
C TRP A 7 17.87 1.03 3.98
N LEU A 8 17.97 -0.08 4.71
CA LEU A 8 19.24 -0.49 5.33
C LEU A 8 20.34 -0.78 4.29
N GLN A 9 19.95 -1.33 3.14
CA GLN A 9 20.84 -1.57 2.00
C GLN A 9 21.43 -0.29 1.39
N GLU A 10 20.85 0.89 1.64
CA GLU A 10 21.44 2.17 1.21
C GLU A 10 22.69 2.54 2.01
N TYR A 11 22.91 1.93 3.18
CA TYR A 11 24.04 2.24 4.08
C TYR A 11 25.10 1.15 4.10
N VAL A 12 24.73 -0.11 3.90
CA VAL A 12 25.63 -1.26 3.98
C VAL A 12 25.23 -2.29 2.93
N ASP A 13 26.21 -2.91 2.30
CA ASP A 13 25.98 -4.02 1.38
C ASP A 13 25.42 -5.24 2.13
N ILE A 14 24.18 -5.60 1.80
CA ILE A 14 23.52 -6.80 2.33
C ILE A 14 23.30 -7.78 1.18
N ILE A 15 24.20 -8.74 1.06
CA ILE A 15 24.15 -9.82 0.07
C ILE A 15 23.46 -11.09 0.57
N LEU A 16 23.11 -11.14 1.86
CA LEU A 16 22.53 -12.31 2.50
C LEU A 16 21.00 -12.34 2.31
N PRO A 17 20.39 -13.54 2.23
CA PRO A 17 18.94 -13.68 2.33
C PRO A 17 18.41 -13.09 3.66
N PRO A 18 17.18 -12.53 3.70
CA PRO A 18 16.63 -11.89 4.90
C PRO A 18 16.62 -12.79 6.15
N THR A 19 16.38 -14.09 5.97
CA THR A 19 16.38 -15.08 7.04
C THR A 19 17.77 -15.29 7.64
N GLU A 20 18.81 -15.35 6.81
CA GLU A 20 20.19 -15.49 7.29
C GLU A 20 20.67 -14.20 7.97
N LEU A 21 20.33 -13.04 7.40
CA LEU A 21 20.61 -11.75 8.02
C LEU A 21 19.99 -11.67 9.43
N ALA A 22 18.73 -12.08 9.58
CA ALA A 22 18.04 -12.06 10.87
C ALA A 22 18.73 -12.93 11.92
N ASN A 23 19.19 -14.13 11.52
CA ASN A 23 19.94 -15.02 12.40
C ASN A 23 21.27 -14.37 12.84
N ARG A 24 22.04 -13.79 11.91
CA ARG A 24 23.32 -13.15 12.23
C ARG A 24 23.15 -11.93 13.14
N LEU A 25 22.15 -11.09 12.88
CA LEU A 25 21.81 -9.95 13.75
C LEU A 25 21.50 -10.44 15.17
N THR A 26 20.71 -11.50 15.29
CA THR A 26 20.33 -12.08 16.59
C THR A 26 21.56 -12.62 17.33
N MET A 27 22.44 -13.35 16.65
CA MET A 27 23.71 -13.84 17.23
C MET A 27 24.67 -12.72 17.63
N ALA A 28 24.64 -11.59 16.92
CA ALA A 28 25.44 -10.40 17.23
C ALA A 28 24.83 -9.54 18.37
N GLY A 29 23.71 -9.97 18.97
CA GLY A 29 23.06 -9.29 20.10
C GLY A 29 21.89 -8.38 19.71
N THR A 30 21.53 -8.30 18.43
CA THR A 30 20.35 -7.56 17.94
C THR A 30 19.24 -8.53 17.54
N GLU A 31 18.41 -8.90 18.51
CA GLU A 31 17.33 -9.87 18.31
C GLU A 31 16.34 -9.45 17.20
N VAL A 32 16.09 -10.36 16.25
CA VAL A 32 15.08 -10.17 15.20
C VAL A 32 13.85 -11.01 15.51
N LYS A 33 12.77 -10.34 15.93
CA LYS A 33 11.50 -10.98 16.30
C LYS A 33 10.68 -11.52 15.13
N GLY A 34 10.91 -11.01 13.92
CA GLY A 34 10.17 -11.44 12.75
C GLY A 34 10.51 -10.65 11.50
N ILE A 35 10.18 -11.25 10.36
CA ILE A 35 10.35 -10.69 9.02
C ILE A 35 8.97 -10.57 8.40
N GLN A 36 8.67 -9.42 7.81
CA GLN A 36 7.39 -9.17 7.14
C GLN A 36 7.67 -8.73 5.71
N ALA A 37 7.24 -9.53 4.74
CA ALA A 37 7.17 -9.11 3.34
C ALA A 37 5.93 -8.22 3.14
N ILE A 38 6.08 -7.13 2.38
CA ILE A 38 5.00 -6.18 2.08
C ILE A 38 4.80 -6.14 0.57
N GLY A 39 3.55 -6.24 0.12
CA GLY A 39 3.19 -6.08 -1.30
C GLY A 39 3.44 -7.31 -2.17
N ASP A 40 3.71 -8.48 -1.57
CA ASP A 40 3.82 -9.72 -2.33
C ASP A 40 2.43 -10.17 -2.82
N GLY A 41 2.33 -10.54 -4.10
CA GLY A 41 1.10 -11.02 -4.74
C GLY A 41 0.02 -9.97 -5.03
N TRP A 42 0.31 -8.66 -4.94
CA TRP A 42 -0.66 -7.63 -5.29
C TRP A 42 -0.72 -7.42 -6.80
N GLU A 43 -1.81 -7.86 -7.41
CA GLU A 43 -2.08 -7.70 -8.84
C GLU A 43 -3.25 -6.75 -9.10
N ASN A 44 -3.22 -6.08 -10.25
CA ASN A 44 -4.27 -5.16 -10.71
C ASN A 44 -4.53 -3.97 -9.76
N ILE A 45 -3.45 -3.43 -9.18
CA ILE A 45 -3.47 -2.20 -8.38
C ILE A 45 -2.65 -1.13 -9.12
N VAL A 46 -3.24 0.05 -9.30
CA VAL A 46 -2.62 1.19 -9.98
C VAL A 46 -2.77 2.46 -9.15
N VAL A 47 -2.02 3.51 -9.50
CA VAL A 47 -2.22 4.83 -8.89
C VAL A 47 -3.19 5.64 -9.74
N GLY A 48 -4.27 6.11 -9.11
CA GLY A 48 -5.25 7.01 -9.71
C GLY A 48 -5.32 8.34 -9.00
N GLN A 49 -5.96 9.34 -9.61
CA GLN A 49 -6.19 10.65 -9.01
C GLN A 49 -7.68 10.92 -8.84
N ILE A 50 -8.09 11.39 -7.66
CA ILE A 50 -9.50 11.72 -7.40
C ILE A 50 -9.90 12.98 -8.17
N VAL A 51 -10.94 12.88 -8.99
CA VAL A 51 -11.49 13.98 -9.80
C VAL A 51 -12.86 14.45 -9.35
N ALA A 52 -13.58 13.65 -8.55
CA ALA A 52 -14.83 14.09 -7.90
C ALA A 52 -15.07 13.30 -6.61
N VAL A 53 -15.69 13.98 -5.63
CA VAL A 53 -16.18 13.36 -4.38
C VAL A 53 -17.57 13.92 -4.11
N ASN A 54 -18.59 13.06 -4.12
CA ASN A 54 -19.98 13.41 -3.88
C ASN A 54 -20.54 12.56 -2.73
N PRO A 55 -21.47 13.09 -1.91
CA PRO A 55 -22.12 12.30 -0.87
C PRO A 55 -22.97 11.19 -1.49
N HIS A 56 -23.01 10.02 -0.84
CA HIS A 56 -23.88 8.94 -1.29
C HIS A 56 -25.36 9.26 -0.96
N PRO A 57 -26.30 9.16 -1.92
CA PRO A 57 -27.68 9.62 -1.72
C PRO A 57 -28.44 8.86 -0.63
N ASN A 58 -28.03 7.61 -0.34
CA ASN A 58 -28.70 6.73 0.61
C ASN A 58 -27.80 6.36 1.82
N ALA A 59 -26.67 7.03 2.04
CA ALA A 59 -25.76 6.68 3.15
C ALA A 59 -24.89 7.85 3.60
N ASP A 60 -25.06 8.28 4.85
CA ASP A 60 -24.39 9.48 5.41
C ASP A 60 -22.87 9.31 5.60
N ARG A 61 -22.39 8.07 5.67
CA ARG A 61 -20.97 7.74 5.91
C ARG A 61 -20.21 7.32 4.65
N LEU A 62 -20.87 7.32 3.49
CA LEU A 62 -20.28 6.88 2.23
C LEU A 62 -20.22 8.04 1.24
N SER A 63 -19.19 8.04 0.41
CA SER A 63 -19.01 8.98 -0.69
C SER A 63 -18.88 8.23 -2.00
N LEU A 64 -19.45 8.80 -3.06
CA LEU A 64 -19.20 8.43 -4.44
C LEU A 64 -17.96 9.20 -4.90
N THR A 65 -16.87 8.47 -5.13
CA THR A 65 -15.58 9.03 -5.52
C THR A 65 -15.30 8.63 -6.95
N THR A 66 -15.06 9.60 -7.83
CA THR A 66 -14.62 9.34 -9.21
C THR A 66 -13.11 9.49 -9.26
N ILE A 67 -12.43 8.46 -9.77
CA ILE A 67 -10.97 8.39 -9.86
C ILE A 67 -10.58 8.36 -11.33
N ASP A 68 -9.67 9.24 -11.71
CA ASP A 68 -9.02 9.22 -13.02
C ASP A 68 -7.80 8.29 -13.01
N LEU A 69 -7.85 7.27 -13.87
CA LEU A 69 -6.81 6.28 -14.09
C LEU A 69 -6.03 6.55 -15.38
N GLY A 70 -6.29 7.68 -16.05
CA GLY A 70 -5.69 8.10 -17.31
C GLY A 70 -6.40 7.52 -18.55
N THR A 71 -6.87 6.27 -18.48
CA THR A 71 -7.65 5.63 -19.56
C THR A 71 -9.15 5.66 -19.32
N GLU A 72 -9.56 5.70 -18.05
CA GLU A 72 -10.95 5.61 -17.63
C GLU A 72 -11.16 6.34 -16.30
N GLN A 73 -12.43 6.62 -15.99
CA GLN A 73 -12.83 7.37 -14.80
C GLN A 73 -13.93 6.64 -14.01
N PRO A 74 -13.61 5.50 -13.36
CA PRO A 74 -14.59 4.79 -12.57
C PRO A 74 -15.06 5.61 -11.37
N THR A 75 -16.36 5.51 -11.08
CA THR A 75 -16.94 6.01 -9.84
C THR A 75 -17.16 4.85 -8.89
N VAL A 76 -16.56 4.93 -7.70
CA VAL A 76 -16.62 3.91 -6.66
C VAL A 76 -17.19 4.46 -5.37
N VAL A 77 -17.79 3.58 -4.57
CA VAL A 77 -18.25 3.92 -3.23
C VAL A 77 -17.08 3.76 -2.27
N CYS A 78 -16.75 4.81 -1.50
CA CYS A 78 -15.71 4.76 -0.48
C CYS A 78 -16.23 5.36 0.83
N GLY A 79 -15.87 4.75 1.96
CA GLY A 79 -16.21 5.23 3.30
C GLY A 79 -15.06 5.93 4.03
N ALA A 80 -13.90 6.12 3.36
CA ALA A 80 -12.74 6.73 3.99
C ALA A 80 -12.98 8.25 4.19
N PRO A 81 -12.85 8.79 5.41
CA PRO A 81 -13.15 10.19 5.70
C PRO A 81 -12.07 11.16 5.22
N ASN A 82 -10.92 10.65 4.76
CA ASN A 82 -9.74 11.42 4.39
C ASN A 82 -9.56 11.59 2.87
N LEU A 83 -10.59 11.34 2.06
CA LEU A 83 -10.54 11.52 0.60
C LEU A 83 -10.76 12.98 0.23
N ARG A 84 -9.90 13.54 -0.62
CA ARG A 84 -10.02 14.91 -1.14
C ARG A 84 -9.84 14.93 -2.65
N LEU A 85 -10.45 15.93 -3.28
CA LEU A 85 -10.26 16.23 -4.69
C LEU A 85 -8.76 16.44 -4.98
N GLY A 86 -8.23 15.76 -5.99
CA GLY A 86 -6.83 15.83 -6.40
C GLY A 86 -5.89 14.85 -5.69
N ASP A 87 -6.33 14.12 -4.68
CA ASP A 87 -5.50 13.11 -4.02
C ASP A 87 -5.11 12.00 -4.99
N LYS A 88 -3.84 11.55 -4.92
CA LYS A 88 -3.38 10.33 -5.59
C LYS A 88 -3.55 9.15 -4.65
N VAL A 89 -4.27 8.13 -5.10
CA VAL A 89 -4.66 6.97 -4.30
C VAL A 89 -4.32 5.67 -5.04
N ALA A 90 -4.11 4.60 -4.27
CA ALA A 90 -4.03 3.25 -4.82
C ALA A 90 -5.46 2.79 -5.19
N PHE A 91 -5.68 2.50 -6.46
CA PHE A 91 -6.92 1.97 -6.99
C PHE A 91 -6.75 0.47 -7.30
N ALA A 92 -7.61 -0.35 -6.71
CA ALA A 92 -7.67 -1.78 -6.98
C ALA A 92 -8.81 -2.05 -7.98
N TYR A 93 -8.49 -2.65 -9.12
CA TYR A 93 -9.49 -3.04 -10.12
C TYR A 93 -10.40 -4.15 -9.61
N VAL A 94 -11.57 -4.30 -10.25
CA VAL A 94 -12.41 -5.49 -10.02
C VAL A 94 -11.59 -6.74 -10.38
N GLY A 95 -11.51 -7.68 -9.44
CA GLY A 95 -10.68 -8.88 -9.57
C GLY A 95 -9.25 -8.72 -9.03
N ALA A 96 -8.86 -7.54 -8.53
CA ALA A 96 -7.63 -7.38 -7.77
C ALA A 96 -7.67 -8.27 -6.51
N GLN A 97 -6.55 -8.94 -6.25
CA GLN A 97 -6.38 -9.77 -5.06
C GLN A 97 -5.57 -8.99 -4.03
N LEU A 98 -6.22 -8.73 -2.90
CA LEU A 98 -5.60 -8.19 -1.71
C LEU A 98 -5.64 -9.29 -0.65
N ILE A 99 -4.56 -9.39 0.11
CA ILE A 99 -4.29 -10.33 1.21
C ILE A 99 -5.53 -10.89 1.92
#